data_AF-A0A932X5C8-F1
#
_entry.id   AF-A0A932X5C8-F1
#
_cell.length_a   1.000
_cell.length_b   1.000
_cell.length_c   1.000
_cell.angle_alpha   90.00
_cell.angle_beta   90.00
_cell.angle_gamma   90.00
#
_symmetry.space_group_name_H-M   'P 1'
#
loop_
_entity.id
_entity.type
_entity.pdbx_description
1 polymer ?
#
loop_
_entity_poly.entity_id
_entity_poly.type
_entity_poly.pdbx_seq_one_letter_code
_entity_poly.pdbx_strand_id
1 'polypeptide(L)'
;MSGTEVAAREAPESPAVPDSQGWLDRGMRWLCPYRPPFRDRRFWVVQGLVVLVAAVHTYAEAFEVLGRAGGFQPLYFVPSALFFIPVVYAALNFGLAGAVATALWSTFLTVPNWVVYHEGWDRAGCMFQVGVVDAIAVFVGQRVEREMSARRRAEAAGAALTASEMKYRGLFESSPVPILVLDPTGLVLEANPAAGALFGKGQANLKDMPVAELVGPAGAEQLLGSLQERG
;
A
#
# COMPACT_ATOMS: atom_id res chain seq x y z
N MET A 1 71.77 35.13 -14.94
CA MET A 1 71.01 35.42 -13.71
C MET A 1 69.54 35.24 -14.10
N SER A 2 69.00 34.01 -14.15
CA SER A 2 68.54 33.14 -13.04
C SER A 2 67.57 33.84 -12.09
N GLY A 3 66.31 33.36 -12.01
CA GLY A 3 65.32 33.76 -11.01
C GLY A 3 63.87 33.77 -11.54
N THR A 4 63.31 32.61 -11.90
CA THR A 4 62.22 31.90 -11.16
C THR A 4 60.80 32.38 -11.48
N GLU A 5 60.24 31.80 -12.54
CA GLU A 5 58.80 31.74 -12.81
C GLU A 5 58.23 30.55 -12.01
N VAL A 6 57.48 30.84 -10.96
CA VAL A 6 56.86 29.84 -10.08
C VAL A 6 55.62 29.30 -10.78
N ALA A 7 55.75 28.14 -11.41
CA ALA A 7 54.64 27.36 -11.94
C ALA A 7 53.71 26.95 -10.80
N ALA A 8 52.46 27.44 -10.84
CA ALA A 8 51.39 27.00 -9.98
C ALA A 8 51.13 25.50 -10.20
N ARG A 9 51.50 24.68 -9.22
CA ARG A 9 51.12 23.26 -9.17
C ARG A 9 49.63 23.18 -8.89
N GLU A 10 48.85 22.73 -9.87
CA GLU A 10 47.51 22.22 -9.65
C GLU A 10 47.58 21.07 -8.63
N ALA A 11 46.81 21.19 -7.55
CA ALA A 11 46.67 20.14 -6.55
C ALA A 11 45.90 18.96 -7.19
N PRO A 12 46.29 17.70 -6.91
CA PRO A 12 45.53 16.55 -7.40
C PRO A 12 44.12 16.58 -6.79
N GLU A 13 43.10 16.48 -7.64
CA GLU A 13 41.70 16.30 -7.23
C GLU A 13 41.62 15.17 -6.21
N SER A 14 41.07 15.48 -5.03
CA SER A 14 40.76 14.50 -4.01
C SER A 14 39.81 13.46 -4.60
N PRO A 15 40.06 12.14 -4.46
CA PRO A 15 39.17 11.13 -5.01
C PRO A 15 37.79 11.29 -4.38
N ALA A 16 36.76 11.37 -5.22
CA ALA A 16 35.38 11.44 -4.81
C ALA A 16 35.08 10.28 -3.84
N VAL A 17 34.72 10.59 -2.60
CA VAL A 17 34.27 9.61 -1.62
C VAL A 17 33.00 8.96 -2.17
N PRO A 18 32.96 7.65 -2.43
CA PRO A 18 31.76 7.00 -2.91
C PRO A 18 30.66 7.13 -1.87
N ASP A 19 29.48 7.57 -2.31
CA ASP A 19 28.27 7.74 -1.50
C ASP A 19 27.83 6.40 -0.88
N SER A 20 28.43 6.09 0.27
CA SER A 20 28.20 4.87 1.03
C SER A 20 26.88 4.89 1.81
N GLN A 21 26.19 6.03 1.89
CA GLN A 21 24.86 6.14 2.50
C GLN A 21 23.75 5.81 1.50
N GLY A 22 23.92 6.17 0.22
CA GLY A 22 22.91 5.93 -0.81
C GLY A 22 22.61 4.47 -1.17
N TRP A 23 23.50 3.51 -0.89
CA TRP A 23 23.25 2.08 -1.13
C TRP A 23 22.52 1.41 0.04
N LEU A 24 22.87 1.78 1.28
CA LEU A 24 22.17 1.33 2.48
C LEU A 24 20.73 1.83 2.47
N ASP A 25 20.50 3.10 2.12
CA ASP A 25 19.14 3.65 2.05
C ASP A 25 18.32 3.09 0.88
N ARG A 26 18.95 2.60 -0.19
CA ARG A 26 18.25 1.90 -1.29
C ARG A 26 17.93 0.45 -0.95
N GLY A 27 18.85 -0.27 -0.32
CA GLY A 27 18.64 -1.64 0.15
C GLY A 27 17.63 -1.71 1.30
N MET A 28 17.70 -0.76 2.24
CA MET A 28 16.81 -0.69 3.40
C MET A 28 15.38 -0.24 3.03
N ARG A 29 15.21 0.48 1.91
CA ARG A 29 13.88 0.79 1.33
C ARG A 29 13.12 -0.45 0.86
N TRP A 30 13.80 -1.51 0.43
CA TRP A 30 13.16 -2.80 0.10
C TRP A 30 12.69 -3.56 1.36
N LEU A 31 13.26 -3.26 2.52
CA LEU A 31 12.87 -3.83 3.83
C LEU A 31 11.81 -2.98 4.56
N CYS A 32 11.60 -1.72 4.17
CA CYS A 32 10.56 -0.84 4.73
C CYS A 32 9.12 -1.42 4.75
N PRO A 33 8.68 -2.26 3.79
CA PRO A 33 7.36 -2.90 3.84
C PRO A 33 7.23 -3.94 4.97
N TYR A 34 8.33 -4.42 5.54
CA TYR A 34 8.37 -5.51 6.51
C TYR A 34 8.48 -5.04 7.97
N ARG A 35 8.05 -3.81 8.28
CA ARG A 35 8.03 -3.34 9.68
C ARG A 35 6.82 -3.94 10.40
N PRO A 36 7.00 -4.82 11.39
CA PRO A 36 5.89 -5.37 12.16
C PRO A 36 5.16 -4.23 12.89
N PRO A 37 3.83 -4.31 13.07
CA PRO A 37 3.04 -3.23 13.67
C PRO A 37 3.17 -3.20 15.20
N PHE A 38 4.39 -3.02 15.73
CA PHE A 38 4.68 -3.04 17.17
C PHE A 38 3.89 -2.01 18.01
N ARG A 39 3.39 -0.95 17.36
CA ARG A 39 2.58 0.10 18.01
C ARG A 39 1.12 -0.30 18.22
N ASP A 40 0.63 -1.33 17.53
CA ASP A 40 -0.76 -1.78 17.65
C ASP A 40 -0.90 -2.77 18.82
N ARG A 41 -1.82 -2.49 19.75
CA ARG A 41 -2.14 -3.38 20.88
C ARG A 41 -2.68 -4.73 20.41
N ARG A 42 -3.41 -4.76 19.29
CA ARG A 42 -3.99 -5.99 18.72
C ARG A 42 -2.90 -6.96 18.30
N PHE A 43 -1.77 -6.45 17.80
CA PHE A 43 -0.63 -7.28 17.41
C PHE A 43 -0.06 -8.04 18.61
N TRP A 44 0.06 -7.37 19.76
CA TRP A 44 0.54 -8.01 20.99
C TRP A 44 -0.42 -9.06 21.55
N VAL A 45 -1.74 -8.87 21.38
CA VAL A 45 -2.72 -9.92 21.71
C VAL A 45 -2.47 -11.17 20.86
N VAL A 46 -2.18 -11.00 19.56
CA VAL A 46 -1.83 -12.13 18.68
C VAL A 46 -0.53 -12.79 19.12
N GLN A 47 0.50 -12.03 19.48
CA GLN A 47 1.76 -12.62 19.98
C GLN A 47 1.55 -13.38 21.30
N GLY A 48 0.72 -12.87 22.19
CA GLY A 48 0.31 -13.58 23.41
C GLY A 48 -0.43 -14.88 23.11
N LEU A 49 -1.31 -14.88 22.09
CA LEU A 49 -1.97 -16.09 21.62
C LEU A 49 -0.98 -17.11 21.04
N VAL A 50 0.04 -16.67 20.27
CA VAL A 50 1.09 -17.57 19.76
C VAL A 50 1.84 -18.23 20.92
N VAL A 51 2.21 -17.46 21.96
CA VAL A 51 2.86 -18.00 23.16
C VAL A 51 1.96 -19.01 23.87
N LEU A 52 0.67 -18.73 24.00
CA LEU A 52 -0.30 -19.66 24.60
C LEU A 52 -0.39 -20.97 23.80
N VAL A 53 -0.51 -20.87 22.47
CA VAL A 53 -0.54 -22.03 21.58
C VAL A 53 0.75 -22.85 21.69
N ALA A 54 1.91 -22.18 21.72
CA ALA A 54 3.20 -22.85 21.91
C ALA A 54 3.29 -23.56 23.27
N ALA A 55 2.83 -22.93 24.36
CA ALA A 55 2.82 -23.55 25.68
C ALA A 55 1.92 -24.80 25.72
N VAL A 56 0.73 -24.73 25.12
CA VAL A 56 -0.19 -25.87 25.01
C VAL A 56 0.43 -27.00 24.19
N HIS A 57 1.07 -26.67 23.07
CA HIS A 57 1.77 -27.63 22.20
C HIS A 57 2.89 -28.37 22.97
N THR A 58 3.80 -27.62 23.61
CA THR A 58 4.89 -28.20 24.40
C THR A 58 4.38 -29.02 25.58
N TYR A 59 3.31 -28.58 26.25
CA TYR A 59 2.72 -29.32 27.36
C TYR A 59 2.08 -30.65 26.90
N ALA A 60 1.35 -30.64 25.78
CA ALA A 60 0.75 -31.84 25.22
C ALA A 60 1.82 -32.89 24.87
N GLU A 61 2.91 -32.45 24.24
CA GLU A 61 4.02 -33.32 23.88
C GLU A 61 4.75 -33.89 25.10
N ALA A 62 5.04 -33.04 26.10
CA ALA A 62 5.65 -33.48 27.35
C ALA A 62 4.77 -34.50 28.10
N PHE A 63 3.44 -34.34 28.05
CA PHE A 63 2.49 -35.25 28.68
C PHE A 63 2.47 -36.64 28.01
N GLU A 64 2.60 -36.70 26.69
CA GLU A 64 2.70 -37.95 25.94
C GLU A 64 4.04 -38.66 26.17
N VAL A 65 5.16 -37.93 26.11
CA VAL A 65 6.51 -38.48 26.34
C VAL A 65 6.68 -39.07 27.74
N LEU A 66 6.03 -38.48 28.77
CA LEU A 66 6.04 -39.02 30.14
C LEU A 66 5.14 -40.26 30.35
N GLY A 67 4.54 -40.82 29.30
CA GLY A 67 3.89 -42.14 29.34
C GLY A 67 2.57 -42.21 30.11
N ARG A 68 1.91 -41.07 30.41
CA ARG A 68 0.61 -41.05 31.09
C ARG A 68 -0.60 -41.22 30.14
N ALA A 69 -0.39 -41.20 28.83
CA ALA A 69 -1.41 -41.43 27.81
C ALA A 69 -0.96 -42.48 26.79
N GLY A 70 -1.14 -43.77 27.13
CA GLY A 70 -0.82 -44.90 26.23
C GLY A 70 -1.77 -45.07 25.03
N GLY A 71 -2.32 -44.00 24.43
CA GLY A 71 -3.36 -44.13 23.40
C GLY A 71 -3.64 -42.95 22.47
N PHE A 72 -2.99 -41.79 22.60
CA PHE A 72 -3.27 -40.61 21.75
C PHE A 72 -2.30 -40.40 20.57
N GLN A 73 -1.61 -41.46 20.15
CA GLN A 73 -0.65 -41.44 19.04
C GLN A 73 -1.15 -40.85 17.69
N PRO A 74 -2.44 -40.89 17.30
CA PRO A 74 -2.84 -40.38 16.00
C PRO A 74 -3.14 -38.86 15.95
N LEU A 75 -2.97 -38.06 17.02
CA LEU A 75 -3.32 -36.62 16.99
C LEU A 75 -2.13 -35.64 16.99
N TYR A 76 -0.90 -36.08 16.69
CA TYR A 76 0.30 -35.23 16.71
C TYR A 76 0.15 -33.92 15.88
N PHE A 77 -0.68 -33.95 14.85
CA PHE A 77 -0.93 -32.82 13.94
C PHE A 77 -1.88 -31.76 14.50
N VAL A 78 -2.72 -32.08 15.50
CA VAL A 78 -3.74 -31.15 16.01
C VAL A 78 -3.12 -29.94 16.72
N PRO A 79 -2.16 -30.11 17.66
CA PRO A 79 -1.50 -28.97 18.29
C PRO A 79 -0.76 -28.06 17.29
N SER A 80 -0.09 -28.65 16.29
CA SER A 80 0.68 -27.90 15.30
C SER A 80 -0.21 -27.09 14.34
N ALA A 81 -1.43 -27.57 14.06
CA ALA A 81 -2.39 -26.84 13.24
C ALA A 81 -2.91 -25.55 13.91
N LEU A 82 -2.85 -25.45 15.24
CA LEU A 82 -3.29 -24.25 15.96
C LEU A 82 -2.45 -23.02 15.63
N PHE A 83 -1.21 -23.18 15.17
CA PHE A 83 -0.35 -22.07 14.75
C PHE A 83 -0.84 -21.38 13.47
N PHE A 84 -1.69 -22.02 12.66
CA PHE A 84 -2.29 -21.36 11.51
C PHE A 84 -3.24 -20.23 11.91
N ILE A 85 -3.96 -20.37 13.03
CA ILE A 85 -4.97 -19.39 13.47
C ILE A 85 -4.36 -17.99 13.68
N PRO A 86 -3.32 -17.82 14.55
CA PRO A 86 -2.72 -16.51 14.76
C PRO A 86 -1.99 -15.99 13.50
N VAL A 87 -1.39 -16.87 12.69
CA VAL A 87 -0.70 -16.48 11.45
C VAL A 87 -1.69 -15.93 10.40
N VAL A 88 -2.80 -16.63 10.16
CA VAL A 88 -3.85 -16.18 9.25
C VAL A 88 -4.50 -14.90 9.78
N TYR A 89 -4.79 -14.83 11.08
CA TYR A 89 -5.32 -13.61 11.69
C TYR A 89 -4.36 -12.43 11.49
N ALA A 90 -3.06 -12.63 11.70
CA ALA A 90 -2.05 -11.60 11.49
C ALA A 90 -1.96 -11.17 10.03
N ALA A 91 -2.06 -12.11 9.08
CA ALA A 91 -2.08 -11.79 7.66
C ALA A 91 -3.28 -10.93 7.27
N LEU A 92 -4.47 -11.26 7.78
CA LEU A 92 -5.71 -10.54 7.48
C LEU A 92 -5.75 -9.13 8.08
N ASN A 93 -5.18 -8.94 9.28
CA ASN A 93 -5.28 -7.67 10.01
C ASN A 93 -4.07 -6.75 9.84
N PHE A 94 -2.88 -7.33 9.63
CA PHE A 94 -1.61 -6.62 9.61
C PHE A 94 -0.83 -6.83 8.32
N GLY A 95 -1.40 -7.54 7.34
CA GLY A 95 -0.80 -7.77 6.04
C GLY A 95 0.43 -8.68 6.10
N LEU A 96 1.32 -8.52 5.12
CA LEU A 96 2.49 -9.38 4.96
C LEU A 96 3.45 -9.29 6.16
N ALA A 97 3.69 -8.07 6.67
CA ALA A 97 4.64 -7.85 7.76
C ALA A 97 4.21 -8.58 9.04
N GLY A 98 2.93 -8.49 9.41
CA GLY A 98 2.42 -9.17 10.59
C GLY A 98 2.38 -10.69 10.43
N ALA A 99 2.00 -11.20 9.25
CA ALA A 99 2.01 -12.63 8.95
C ALA A 99 3.41 -13.23 9.12
N VAL A 100 4.40 -12.64 8.46
CA VAL A 100 5.80 -13.12 8.50
C VAL A 100 6.38 -13.00 9.90
N ALA A 101 6.16 -11.89 10.60
CA ALA A 101 6.64 -11.73 11.97
C ALA A 101 6.05 -12.79 12.91
N THR A 102 4.76 -13.07 12.78
CA THR A 102 4.06 -14.07 13.60
C THR A 102 4.52 -15.48 13.28
N ALA A 103 4.75 -15.80 12.01
CA ALA A 103 5.24 -17.10 11.57
C ALA A 103 6.68 -17.36 12.06
N LEU A 104 7.59 -16.38 11.88
CA LEU A 104 8.96 -16.47 12.41
C LEU A 104 8.99 -16.57 13.93
N TRP A 105 8.11 -15.85 14.63
CA TRP A 105 8.00 -15.93 16.08
C TRP A 105 7.50 -17.31 16.54
N SER A 106 6.50 -17.85 15.84
CA SER A 106 6.03 -19.22 16.05
C SER A 106 7.17 -20.23 15.88
N THR A 107 7.88 -20.16 14.77
CA THR A 107 9.03 -21.02 14.47
C THR A 107 10.10 -20.92 15.55
N PHE A 108 10.42 -19.71 16.00
CA PHE A 108 11.40 -19.50 17.07
C PHE A 108 10.99 -20.18 18.38
N LEU A 109 9.71 -20.12 18.76
CA LEU A 109 9.21 -20.74 20.00
C LEU A 109 9.16 -22.27 19.92
N THR A 110 8.99 -22.86 18.73
CA THR A 110 8.93 -24.32 18.57
C THR A 110 10.31 -24.97 18.40
N VAL A 111 11.34 -24.22 18.00
CA VAL A 111 12.69 -24.77 17.76
C VAL A 111 13.29 -25.50 18.98
N PRO A 112 13.28 -24.96 20.22
CA PRO A 112 13.85 -25.65 21.38
C PRO A 112 13.18 -27.00 21.63
N ASN A 113 11.87 -27.07 21.42
CA ASN A 113 11.09 -28.28 21.59
C ASN A 113 11.54 -29.39 20.62
N TRP A 114 11.75 -29.07 19.35
CA TRP A 114 12.26 -30.03 18.37
C TRP A 114 13.67 -30.53 18.69
N VAL A 115 14.55 -29.66 19.19
CA VAL A 115 15.92 -30.02 19.53
C VAL A 115 15.95 -31.02 20.69
N VAL A 116 15.03 -30.88 21.64
CA VAL A 116 15.00 -31.71 22.86
C VAL A 116 14.26 -33.02 22.66
N TYR A 117 13.13 -33.02 21.94
CA TYR A 117 12.20 -34.16 21.94
C TYR A 117 12.19 -34.99 20.66
N HIS A 118 12.70 -34.48 19.54
CA HIS A 118 12.65 -35.17 18.26
C HIS A 118 14.04 -35.69 17.85
N GLU A 119 14.13 -36.90 17.30
CA GLU A 119 15.36 -37.46 16.69
C GLU A 119 15.07 -38.02 15.29
N GLY A 120 16.09 -38.13 14.44
CA GLY A 120 15.97 -38.77 13.12
C GLY A 120 14.96 -38.10 12.17
N TRP A 121 14.08 -38.92 11.60
CA TRP A 121 13.14 -38.50 10.53
C TRP A 121 11.99 -37.60 11.02
N ASP A 122 11.66 -37.63 12.31
CA ASP A 122 10.60 -36.78 12.87
C ASP A 122 10.98 -35.29 12.85
N ARG A 123 12.28 -34.97 13.00
CA ARG A 123 12.78 -33.59 12.82
C ARG A 123 12.57 -33.09 11.39
N ALA A 124 12.84 -33.94 10.40
CA ALA A 124 12.73 -33.57 9.00
C ALA A 124 11.26 -33.27 8.62
N GLY A 125 10.31 -34.04 9.15
CA GLY A 125 8.88 -33.78 9.01
C GLY A 125 8.46 -32.44 9.61
N CYS A 126 8.92 -32.11 10.83
CA CYS A 126 8.63 -30.83 11.48
C CYS A 126 9.22 -29.63 10.74
N MET A 127 10.46 -29.75 10.27
CA MET A 127 11.12 -28.71 9.47
C MET A 127 10.37 -28.45 8.16
N PHE A 128 9.93 -29.51 7.49
CA PHE A 128 9.11 -29.38 6.28
C PHE A 128 7.77 -28.71 6.58
N GLN A 129 7.08 -29.14 7.64
CA GLN A 129 5.80 -28.57 8.04
C GLN A 129 5.90 -27.07 8.34
N VAL A 130 6.93 -26.64 9.08
CA VAL A 130 7.12 -25.20 9.34
C VAL A 130 7.50 -24.44 8.10
N GLY A 131 8.31 -25.01 7.21
CA GLY A 131 8.54 -24.43 5.89
C GLY A 131 7.23 -24.21 5.12
N VAL A 132 6.28 -25.15 5.20
CA VAL A 132 4.94 -25.00 4.61
C VAL A 132 4.12 -23.90 5.30
N VAL A 133 4.14 -23.83 6.64
CA VAL A 133 3.44 -22.76 7.40
C VAL A 133 4.00 -21.39 7.03
N ASP A 134 5.31 -21.23 6.99
CA ASP A 134 5.99 -19.98 6.63
C ASP A 134 5.69 -19.60 5.18
N ALA A 135 5.70 -20.57 4.25
CA ALA A 135 5.33 -20.35 2.86
C ALA A 135 3.87 -19.88 2.72
N ILE A 136 2.94 -20.50 3.46
CA ILE A 136 1.53 -20.10 3.51
C ILE A 136 1.40 -18.70 4.10
N ALA A 137 2.10 -18.39 5.19
CA ALA A 137 2.10 -17.07 5.82
C ALA A 137 2.52 -15.98 4.83
N VAL A 138 3.60 -16.22 4.08
CA VAL A 138 4.07 -15.31 3.04
C VAL A 138 3.05 -15.17 1.91
N PHE A 139 2.52 -16.29 1.41
CA PHE A 139 1.56 -16.28 0.31
C PHE A 139 0.27 -15.53 0.66
N VAL A 140 -0.33 -15.87 1.81
CA VAL A 140 -1.55 -15.21 2.31
C VAL A 140 -1.25 -13.74 2.60
N GLY A 141 -0.15 -13.45 3.31
CA GLY A 141 0.26 -12.08 3.60
C GLY A 141 0.43 -11.22 2.35
N GLN A 142 1.06 -11.75 1.30
CA GLN A 142 1.24 -11.05 0.03
C GLN A 142 -0.10 -10.81 -0.67
N ARG A 143 -1.00 -11.81 -0.66
CA ARG A 143 -2.31 -11.69 -1.28
C ARG A 143 -3.14 -10.59 -0.61
N VAL A 144 -3.21 -10.62 0.71
CA VAL A 144 -3.98 -9.63 1.49
C VAL A 144 -3.37 -8.24 1.32
N GLU A 145 -2.03 -8.10 1.35
CA GLU A 145 -1.37 -6.80 1.16
C GLU A 145 -1.67 -6.20 -0.22
N ARG A 146 -1.65 -7.01 -1.28
CA ARG A 146 -2.00 -6.57 -2.64
C ARG A 146 -3.45 -6.12 -2.72
N GLU A 147 -4.36 -6.85 -2.09
CA GLU A 147 -5.78 -6.50 -2.08
C GLU A 147 -6.06 -5.22 -1.28
N MET A 148 -5.50 -5.11 -0.07
CA MET A 148 -5.62 -3.91 0.77
C MET A 148 -5.01 -2.67 0.11
N SER A 149 -3.84 -2.81 -0.51
CA SER A 149 -3.18 -1.69 -1.20
C SER A 149 -3.95 -1.26 -2.45
N ALA A 150 -4.49 -2.20 -3.23
CA ALA A 150 -5.36 -1.88 -4.37
C ALA A 150 -6.62 -1.14 -3.93
N ARG A 151 -7.26 -1.62 -2.85
CA ARG A 151 -8.45 -0.98 -2.28
C ARG A 151 -8.17 0.44 -1.79
N ARG A 152 -7.09 0.65 -1.02
CA ARG A 152 -6.69 1.98 -0.54
C ARG A 152 -6.38 2.94 -1.67
N ARG A 153 -5.76 2.48 -2.77
CA ARG A 153 -5.50 3.31 -3.95
C ARG A 153 -6.79 3.71 -4.65
N ALA A 154 -7.75 2.79 -4.78
CA ALA A 154 -9.05 3.10 -5.36
C ALA A 154 -9.82 4.11 -4.50
N GLU A 155 -9.85 3.92 -3.18
CA GLU A 155 -10.47 4.86 -2.23
C GLU A 155 -9.80 6.24 -2.27
N ALA A 156 -8.46 6.30 -2.31
CA ALA A 156 -7.72 7.55 -2.40
C ALA A 156 -7.95 8.26 -3.75
N ALA A 157 -8.00 7.51 -4.86
CA ALA A 157 -8.29 8.07 -6.18
C ALA A 157 -9.72 8.64 -6.25
N GLY A 158 -10.70 7.92 -5.68
CA GLY A 158 -12.07 8.41 -5.57
C GLY A 158 -12.16 9.69 -4.73
N ALA A 159 -11.53 9.69 -3.54
CA ALA A 159 -11.49 10.88 -2.68
C ALA A 159 -10.81 12.08 -3.37
N ALA A 160 -9.73 11.84 -4.12
CA ALA A 160 -9.04 12.88 -4.88
C ALA A 160 -9.90 13.43 -6.02
N LEU A 161 -10.64 12.56 -6.74
CA LEU A 161 -11.58 12.98 -7.78
C LEU A 161 -12.67 13.88 -7.18
N THR A 162 -13.35 13.43 -6.12
CA THR A 162 -14.40 14.22 -5.47
C THR A 162 -13.87 15.55 -4.93
N ALA A 163 -12.67 15.57 -4.34
CA ALA A 163 -12.03 16.80 -3.89
C ALA A 163 -11.73 17.77 -5.06
N SER A 164 -11.29 17.24 -6.20
CA SER A 164 -11.04 18.03 -7.42
C SER A 164 -12.35 18.58 -8.01
N GLU A 165 -13.40 17.76 -8.09
CA GLU A 165 -14.72 18.17 -8.58
C GLU A 165 -15.32 19.26 -7.70
N MET A 166 -15.27 19.10 -6.37
CA MET A 166 -15.74 20.13 -5.44
C MET A 166 -14.95 21.43 -5.58
N LYS A 167 -13.63 21.34 -5.78
CA LYS A 167 -12.79 22.51 -6.01
C LYS A 167 -13.11 23.19 -7.35
N TYR A 168 -13.25 22.43 -8.43
CA TYR A 168 -13.67 22.94 -9.74
C TYR A 168 -15.01 23.65 -9.62
N ARG A 169 -16.01 22.99 -9.03
CA ARG A 169 -17.35 23.52 -8.88
C ARG A 169 -17.37 24.78 -8.01
N GLY A 170 -16.63 24.79 -6.90
CA GLY A 170 -16.48 25.98 -6.07
C GLY A 170 -15.88 27.16 -6.83
N LEU A 171 -14.78 26.95 -7.56
CA LEU A 171 -14.14 28.01 -8.37
C LEU A 171 -15.02 28.47 -9.53
N PHE A 172 -15.71 27.54 -10.20
CA PHE A 172 -16.60 27.82 -11.32
C PHE A 172 -17.80 28.65 -10.86
N GLU A 173 -18.47 28.22 -9.79
CA GLU A 173 -19.65 28.90 -9.23
C GLU A 173 -19.29 30.25 -8.59
N SER A 174 -18.12 30.38 -7.94
CA SER A 174 -17.71 31.64 -7.29
C SER A 174 -17.02 32.63 -8.23
N SER A 175 -16.75 32.26 -9.48
CA SER A 175 -16.01 33.13 -10.41
C SER A 175 -16.85 34.36 -10.79
N PRO A 176 -16.32 35.59 -10.66
CA PRO A 176 -17.02 36.81 -11.08
C PRO A 176 -16.99 37.00 -12.61
N VAL A 177 -16.18 36.22 -13.33
CA VAL A 177 -16.09 36.30 -14.80
C VAL A 177 -17.13 35.34 -15.41
N PRO A 178 -17.92 35.78 -16.41
CA PRO A 178 -18.79 34.90 -17.19
C PRO A 178 -18.01 33.77 -17.87
N ILE A 179 -18.34 32.52 -17.54
CA ILE A 179 -17.73 31.32 -18.12
C ILE A 179 -18.82 30.44 -18.74
N LEU A 180 -18.61 30.08 -20.01
CA LEU A 180 -19.39 29.09 -20.75
C LEU A 180 -18.45 27.97 -21.20
N VAL A 181 -18.83 26.72 -20.95
CA VAL A 181 -18.16 25.53 -21.47
C VAL A 181 -19.00 25.03 -22.64
N LEU A 182 -18.39 24.94 -23.83
CA LEU A 182 -19.06 24.54 -25.06
C LEU A 182 -18.53 23.19 -25.54
N ASP A 183 -19.37 22.42 -26.22
CA ASP A 183 -18.93 21.28 -27.01
C ASP A 183 -18.37 21.73 -28.38
N PRO A 184 -17.75 20.82 -29.16
CA PRO A 184 -17.21 21.16 -30.49
C PRO A 184 -18.25 21.63 -31.51
N THR A 185 -19.54 21.40 -31.27
CA THR A 185 -20.65 21.84 -32.13
C THR A 185 -21.22 23.19 -31.73
N GLY A 186 -20.80 23.74 -30.59
CA GLY A 186 -21.25 25.01 -30.04
C GLY A 186 -22.42 24.90 -29.07
N LEU A 187 -22.73 23.71 -28.56
CA LEU A 187 -23.73 23.51 -27.53
C LEU A 187 -23.16 23.86 -26.16
N VAL A 188 -23.90 24.62 -25.34
CA VAL A 188 -23.48 24.95 -23.97
C VAL A 188 -23.61 23.73 -23.06
N LEU A 189 -22.47 23.19 -22.61
CA LEU A 189 -22.39 22.08 -21.67
C LEU A 189 -22.56 22.56 -20.21
N GLU A 190 -21.91 23.66 -19.85
CA GLU A 190 -21.97 24.27 -18.53
C GLU A 190 -21.91 25.79 -18.61
N ALA A 191 -22.61 26.47 -17.69
CA ALA A 191 -22.60 27.93 -17.57
C ALA A 191 -22.53 28.32 -16.09
N ASN A 192 -21.61 29.22 -15.73
CA ASN A 192 -21.49 29.67 -14.34
C ASN A 192 -22.51 30.78 -14.00
N PRO A 193 -22.71 31.12 -12.70
CA PRO A 193 -23.68 32.14 -12.31
C PRO A 193 -23.45 33.51 -12.95
N ALA A 194 -22.18 33.91 -13.13
CA ALA A 194 -21.82 35.17 -13.77
C ALA A 194 -22.26 35.20 -15.25
N ALA A 195 -22.16 34.09 -15.99
CA ALA A 195 -22.68 33.98 -17.35
C ALA A 195 -24.21 34.08 -17.38
N GLY A 196 -24.89 33.43 -16.45
CA GLY A 196 -26.34 33.56 -16.30
C GLY A 196 -26.78 35.02 -16.11
N ALA A 197 -26.06 35.75 -15.24
CA ALA A 197 -26.31 37.18 -15.02
C ALA A 197 -26.05 38.03 -16.27
N LEU A 198 -24.97 37.74 -17.03
CA LEU A 198 -24.63 38.47 -18.25
C LEU A 198 -25.71 38.31 -19.34
N PHE A 199 -26.19 37.09 -19.56
CA PHE A 199 -27.18 36.79 -20.61
C PHE A 199 -28.63 36.95 -20.13
N GLY A 200 -28.85 37.37 -18.88
CA GLY A 200 -30.18 37.56 -18.30
C GLY A 200 -31.01 36.27 -18.20
N LYS A 201 -30.35 35.10 -18.21
CA LYS A 201 -30.98 33.77 -18.17
C LYS A 201 -30.43 32.97 -17.00
N GLY A 202 -31.27 32.17 -16.33
CA GLY A 202 -30.77 31.25 -15.30
C GLY A 202 -29.78 30.23 -15.88
N GLN A 203 -28.77 29.82 -15.10
CA GLN A 203 -27.74 28.85 -15.53
C GLN A 203 -28.35 27.57 -16.11
N ALA A 204 -29.40 27.05 -15.48
CA ALA A 204 -30.12 25.87 -15.93
C ALA A 204 -30.80 26.06 -17.30
N ASN A 205 -31.15 27.28 -17.66
CA ASN A 205 -31.76 27.60 -18.95
C ASN A 205 -30.71 27.80 -20.04
N LEU A 206 -29.45 28.08 -19.69
CA LEU A 206 -28.34 28.21 -20.63
C LEU A 206 -27.77 26.86 -21.05
N LYS A 207 -27.87 25.86 -20.18
CA LYS A 207 -27.44 24.49 -20.48
C LYS A 207 -28.24 23.93 -21.66
N ASP A 208 -27.55 23.21 -22.55
CA ASP A 208 -28.10 22.61 -23.76
C ASP A 208 -28.64 23.62 -24.79
N MET A 209 -28.29 24.91 -24.65
CA MET A 209 -28.61 25.94 -25.66
C MET A 209 -27.48 26.05 -26.68
N PRO A 210 -27.80 26.20 -27.99
CA PRO A 210 -26.79 26.54 -28.98
C PRO A 210 -26.22 27.93 -28.70
N VAL A 211 -24.90 28.09 -28.76
CA VAL A 211 -24.24 29.39 -28.55
C VAL A 211 -24.71 30.44 -29.57
N ALA A 212 -25.14 30.01 -30.76
CA ALA A 212 -25.74 30.87 -31.78
C ALA A 212 -27.00 31.59 -31.31
N GLU A 213 -27.75 31.05 -30.35
CA GLU A 213 -28.90 31.76 -29.76
C GLU A 213 -28.50 32.87 -28.79
N LEU A 214 -27.26 32.83 -28.27
CA LEU A 214 -26.74 33.83 -27.32
C LEU A 214 -26.01 34.98 -28.02
N VAL A 215 -25.20 34.67 -29.04
CA VAL A 215 -24.35 35.66 -29.74
C VAL A 215 -24.76 35.91 -31.20
N GLY A 216 -25.81 35.25 -31.69
CA GLY A 216 -26.22 35.27 -33.08
C GLY A 216 -25.39 34.34 -33.99
N PRO A 217 -25.88 34.02 -35.20
CA PRO A 217 -25.25 33.05 -36.10
C PRO A 217 -23.85 33.50 -36.56
N ALA A 218 -23.67 34.78 -36.90
CA ALA A 218 -22.36 35.32 -37.31
C ALA A 218 -21.33 35.29 -36.17
N GLY A 219 -21.75 35.55 -34.93
CA GLY A 219 -20.89 35.48 -33.76
C GLY A 219 -20.49 34.04 -33.43
N ALA A 220 -21.42 33.09 -33.57
CA ALA A 220 -21.14 31.67 -33.35
C ALA A 220 -20.18 31.08 -34.38
N GLU A 221 -20.31 31.42 -35.66
CA GLU A 221 -19.36 30.99 -36.71
C GLU A 221 -17.94 31.47 -36.40
N GLN A 222 -17.80 32.72 -35.97
CA GLN A 222 -16.49 33.29 -35.60
C GLN A 222 -15.90 32.61 -34.36
N LEU A 223 -16.74 32.33 -33.35
CA LEU A 223 -16.34 31.64 -32.13
C LEU A 223 -15.90 30.19 -32.42
N LEU A 224 -16.72 29.44 -33.16
CA LEU A 224 -16.44 28.06 -33.55
C LEU A 224 -15.21 27.96 -34.46
N GLY A 225 -15.04 28.88 -35.40
CA GLY A 225 -13.84 28.97 -36.23
C GLY A 225 -12.57 29.16 -35.38
N SER A 226 -12.61 30.05 -34.39
CA SER A 226 -11.48 30.28 -33.49
C SER A 226 -11.16 29.09 -32.55
N LEU A 227 -12.15 28.25 -32.25
CA LEU A 227 -11.97 27.02 -31.47
C LEU A 227 -11.33 25.90 -32.30
N GLN A 228 -11.62 25.85 -33.60
CA GLN A 228 -11.03 24.87 -34.53
C GLN A 228 -9.56 25.18 -34.86
N GLU A 229 -9.16 26.45 -34.87
CA GLU A 229 -7.76 26.86 -35.11
C GLU A 229 -6.84 26.63 -33.90
N ARG A 230 -7.39 26.41 -32.70
CA ARG A 230 -6.64 26.30 -31.43
C ARG A 230 -6.54 24.88 -30.85
N GLY A 231 -7.25 23.91 -31.43
CA GLY A 231 -7.18 22.48 -31.06
C GLY A 231 -6.15 21.72 -31.88
#